data_AF-A0A960AM54-F1
#
_entry.id   AF-A0A960AM54-F1
#
_cell.length_a   1.000
_cell.length_b   1.000
_cell.length_c   1.000
_cell.angle_alpha   90.00
_cell.angle_beta   90.00
_cell.angle_gamma   90.00
#
_symmetry.space_group_name_H-M   'P 1'
#
loop_
_entity.id
_entity.type
_entity.pdbx_description
1 polymer ?
#
loop_
_entity_poly.entity_id
_entity_poly.type
_entity_poly.pdbx_seq_one_letter_code
_entity_poly.pdbx_strand_id
1 'polypeptide(L)'
;DHPEHYRLMFERMHEVEPTEQGMLEAFASFDQLVGNVAAARSLRPLGVGTDVEVAQQLWSALHGAVSLELLGIGFADDPDEAFEAMLDALLAGMQVGARGR
;
A
#
# COMPACT_ATOMS: atom_id res chain seq x y z
N ASP A 1 15.68 -2.54 -2.30
CA ASP A 1 16.80 -3.51 -2.17
C ASP A 1 16.50 -5.00 -2.44
N HIS A 2 15.24 -5.47 -2.57
CA HIS A 2 14.97 -6.90 -2.85
C HIS A 2 13.88 -7.15 -3.93
N PRO A 3 14.10 -6.75 -5.19
CA PRO A 3 13.09 -6.86 -6.26
C PRO A 3 12.67 -8.32 -6.55
N GLU A 4 13.60 -9.27 -6.52
CA GLU A 4 13.29 -10.69 -6.78
C GLU A 4 12.44 -11.32 -5.65
N HIS A 5 12.63 -10.91 -4.40
CA HIS A 5 11.75 -11.33 -3.30
C HIS A 5 10.35 -10.76 -3.48
N TYR A 6 10.22 -9.50 -3.90
CA TYR A 6 8.93 -8.91 -4.20
C TYR A 6 8.20 -9.66 -5.33
N ARG A 7 8.91 -9.95 -6.43
CA ARG A 7 8.35 -10.75 -7.53
C ARG A 7 7.89 -12.12 -7.07
N LEU A 8 8.66 -12.80 -6.22
CA LEU A 8 8.25 -14.08 -5.62
C LEU A 8 6.97 -13.94 -4.79
N MET A 9 6.89 -12.91 -3.94
CA MET A 9 5.77 -12.72 -3.01
C MET A 9 4.46 -12.29 -3.70
N PHE A 10 4.53 -11.60 -4.83
CA PHE A 10 3.36 -10.92 -5.41
C PHE A 10 3.07 -11.23 -6.88
N GLU A 11 4.08 -11.54 -7.70
CA GLU A 11 3.87 -11.91 -9.11
C GLU A 11 3.82 -13.43 -9.28
N ARG A 12 4.72 -14.14 -8.58
CA ARG A 12 4.94 -15.59 -8.71
C ARG A 12 4.45 -16.39 -7.50
N MET A 13 3.64 -15.80 -6.63
CA MET A 13 3.13 -16.51 -5.45
C MET A 13 2.34 -17.78 -5.84
N HIS A 14 1.71 -17.78 -7.01
CA HIS A 14 1.02 -18.96 -7.56
C HIS A 14 1.97 -20.12 -7.94
N GLU A 15 3.27 -19.88 -8.02
CA GLU A 15 4.30 -20.89 -8.35
C GLU A 15 4.81 -21.61 -7.09
N VAL A 16 4.43 -21.17 -5.89
CA VAL A 16 4.92 -21.68 -4.62
C VAL A 16 3.76 -21.90 -3.65
N GLU A 17 3.69 -23.07 -3.01
CA GLU A 17 2.78 -23.26 -1.88
C GLU A 17 3.35 -22.53 -0.66
N PRO A 18 2.68 -21.49 -0.13
CA PRO A 18 3.18 -20.78 1.02
C PRO A 18 3.18 -21.69 2.26
N THR A 19 4.21 -21.57 3.09
CA THR A 19 4.18 -22.23 4.40
C THR A 19 3.15 -21.54 5.30
N GLU A 20 2.59 -22.28 6.26
CA GLU A 20 1.68 -21.72 7.27
C GLU A 20 2.30 -20.50 7.97
N GLN A 21 3.58 -20.60 8.35
CA GLN A 21 4.32 -19.50 8.95
C GLN A 21 4.42 -18.29 8.01
N GLY A 22 4.70 -18.51 6.71
CA GLY A 22 4.74 -17.44 5.72
C GLY A 22 3.39 -16.73 5.54
N MET A 23 2.29 -17.48 5.61
CA MET A 23 0.94 -16.89 5.59
C MET A 23 0.68 -16.04 6.84
N LEU A 24 1.05 -16.53 8.02
CA LEU A 24 0.91 -15.78 9.27
C LEU A 24 1.71 -14.47 9.25
N GLU A 25 2.93 -14.50 8.70
CA GLU A 25 3.77 -13.31 8.56
C GLU A 25 3.21 -12.30 7.54
N ALA A 26 2.62 -12.79 6.44
CA ALA A 26 1.95 -11.93 5.47
C ALA A 26 0.74 -11.21 6.10
N PHE A 27 -0.09 -11.94 6.84
CA PHE A 27 -1.22 -11.33 7.57
C PHE A 27 -0.76 -10.35 8.64
N ALA A 28 0.27 -10.70 9.41
CA ALA A 28 0.85 -9.81 10.43
C ALA A 28 1.36 -8.49 9.82
N SER A 29 1.96 -8.55 8.62
CA SER A 29 2.43 -7.36 7.90
C SER A 29 1.27 -6.45 7.49
N PHE A 30 0.16 -7.01 7.02
CA PHE A 30 -1.02 -6.23 6.69
C PHE A 30 -1.70 -5.66 7.95
N ASP A 31 -1.78 -6.43 9.04
CA ASP A 31 -2.32 -5.97 10.33
C ASP A 31 -1.51 -4.78 10.90
N GLN A 32 -0.20 -4.74 10.67
CA GLN A 32 0.60 -3.56 11.02
C GLN A 32 0.16 -2.31 10.26
N LEU A 33 -0.16 -2.44 8.97
CA LEU A 33 -0.69 -1.32 8.18
C LEU A 33 -2.06 -0.87 8.72
N VAL A 34 -2.94 -1.80 9.08
CA VAL A 34 -4.22 -1.49 9.74
C VAL A 34 -3.99 -0.73 11.05
N GLY A 35 -3.05 -1.19 11.88
CA GLY A 35 -2.68 -0.51 13.13
C GLY A 35 -2.15 0.91 12.91
N ASN A 36 -1.35 1.13 11.86
CA ASN A 36 -0.87 2.46 11.49
C ASN A 36 -2.00 3.38 11.03
N VAL A 37 -2.96 2.86 10.27
CA VAL A 37 -4.16 3.60 9.87
C VAL A 37 -4.98 4.00 11.09
N ALA A 38 -5.22 3.07 12.02
CA ALA A 38 -5.95 3.34 13.25
C ALA A 38 -5.25 4.43 14.09
N ALA A 39 -3.92 4.32 14.24
CA ALA A 39 -3.11 5.32 14.93
C ALA A 39 -3.20 6.70 14.25
N ALA A 40 -3.08 6.77 12.92
CA ALA A 40 -3.21 8.01 12.17
C ALA A 40 -4.62 8.64 12.31
N ARG A 41 -5.67 7.81 12.27
CA ARG A 41 -7.07 8.25 12.43
C ARG A 41 -7.38 8.78 13.82
N SER A 42 -6.65 8.32 14.84
CA SER A 42 -6.75 8.88 16.20
C SER A 42 -6.29 10.34 16.30
N LEU A 43 -5.46 10.79 15.35
CA LEU A 43 -4.94 12.16 15.30
C LEU A 43 -5.72 13.05 14.34
N ARG A 44 -6.18 12.51 13.21
CA ARG A 44 -6.95 13.26 12.19
C ARG A 44 -7.83 12.35 11.36
N PRO A 45 -8.98 12.83 10.83
CA PRO A 45 -9.77 12.06 9.86
C PRO A 45 -8.93 11.65 8.64
N LEU A 46 -8.90 10.34 8.37
CA LEU A 46 -8.22 9.74 7.23
C LEU A 46 -9.12 8.66 6.63
N GLY A 47 -9.43 8.80 5.34
CA GLY A 47 -10.22 7.86 4.56
C GLY A 47 -11.69 7.72 5.00
N VAL A 48 -12.44 6.96 4.21
CA VAL A 48 -13.83 6.58 4.50
C VAL A 48 -13.87 5.06 4.70
N GLY A 49 -14.67 4.61 5.68
CA GLY A 49 -14.81 3.20 6.03
C GLY A 49 -14.05 2.80 7.29
N THR A 50 -13.89 1.50 7.44
CA THR A 50 -13.12 0.83 8.50
C THR A 50 -11.61 1.00 8.27
N ASP A 51 -10.82 0.76 9.32
CA ASP A 51 -9.35 0.84 9.22
C ASP A 51 -8.78 -0.17 8.21
N VAL A 52 -9.42 -1.33 8.12
CA VAL A 52 -9.08 -2.38 7.12
C VAL A 52 -9.34 -1.88 5.70
N GLU A 53 -10.49 -1.26 5.43
CA GLU A 53 -10.82 -0.74 4.09
C GLU A 53 -9.87 0.39 3.66
N VAL A 54 -9.46 1.25 4.60
CA VAL A 54 -8.50 2.32 4.31
C VAL A 54 -7.08 1.75 4.11
N ALA A 55 -6.67 0.79 4.94
CA ALA A 55 -5.41 0.06 4.77
C ALA A 55 -5.34 -0.66 3.43
N GLN A 56 -6.43 -1.31 3.00
CA GLN A 56 -6.53 -1.97 1.70
C GLN A 56 -6.33 -0.99 0.53
N GLN A 57 -6.89 0.22 0.61
CA GLN A 57 -6.72 1.24 -0.43
C GLN A 57 -5.26 1.71 -0.52
N LEU A 58 -4.62 1.96 0.62
CA LEU A 58 -3.19 2.30 0.68
C LEU A 58 -2.33 1.18 0.11
N TRP A 59 -2.57 -0.05 0.55
CA TRP A 59 -1.88 -1.24 0.08
C TRP A 59 -1.99 -1.40 -1.44
N SER A 60 -3.20 -1.27 -2.00
CA SER A 60 -3.45 -1.37 -3.44
C SER A 60 -2.70 -0.30 -4.25
N ALA A 61 -2.64 0.94 -3.76
CA ALA A 61 -1.91 2.02 -4.44
C ALA A 61 -0.40 1.78 -4.43
N LEU A 62 0.16 1.44 -3.26
CA LEU A 62 1.59 1.13 -3.09
C LEU A 62 2.00 -0.08 -3.92
N HIS A 63 1.21 -1.15 -3.88
CA HIS A 63 1.45 -2.34 -4.70
C HIS A 63 1.42 -2.05 -6.19
N GLY A 64 0.41 -1.29 -6.64
CA GLY A 64 0.30 -0.91 -8.04
C GLY A 64 1.53 -0.13 -8.51
N ALA A 65 1.97 0.86 -7.73
CA ALA A 65 3.12 1.69 -8.06
C ALA A 65 4.41 0.85 -8.18
N VAL A 66 4.73 0.03 -7.17
CA VAL A 66 5.94 -0.81 -7.18
C VAL A 66 5.87 -1.88 -8.27
N SER A 67 4.69 -2.47 -8.54
CA SER A 67 4.54 -3.46 -9.61
C SER A 67 4.79 -2.86 -10.99
N LEU A 68 4.29 -1.64 -11.24
CA LEU A 68 4.54 -0.91 -12.48
C LEU A 68 6.03 -0.58 -12.64
N GLU A 69 6.69 -0.13 -11.58
CA GLU A 69 8.12 0.16 -11.56
C GLU A 69 8.96 -1.09 -11.87
N LEU A 70 8.67 -2.22 -11.21
CA LEU A 70 9.39 -3.48 -11.44
C LEU A 70 9.21 -4.06 -12.84
N LEU A 71 8.12 -3.72 -13.52
CA LEU A 71 7.87 -4.06 -14.92
C LEU A 71 8.51 -3.06 -15.91
N GLY A 72 9.11 -1.98 -15.42
CA GLY A 72 9.63 -0.89 -16.25
C GLY A 72 8.53 -0.09 -16.93
N ILE A 73 7.32 -0.09 -16.37
CA ILE A 73 6.15 0.63 -16.91
C ILE A 73 6.02 1.94 -16.12
N GLY A 74 6.63 3.00 -16.64
CA GLY A 74 6.55 4.34 -16.07
C GLY A 74 6.63 5.40 -17.16
N PHE A 75 6.03 6.56 -16.91
CA PHE A 75 6.05 7.71 -17.83
C PHE A 75 6.77 8.92 -17.23
N ALA A 76 7.15 8.85 -15.96
CA ALA A 76 7.88 9.91 -15.29
C ALA A 76 9.38 9.83 -15.62
N ASP A 77 10.02 10.99 -15.73
CA ASP A 77 11.46 11.09 -15.95
C ASP A 77 12.27 10.66 -14.71
N ASP A 78 11.74 10.95 -13.51
CA ASP A 78 12.28 10.53 -12.22
C ASP A 78 11.23 9.65 -11.48
N PRO A 79 11.46 8.33 -11.38
CA PRO A 79 10.56 7.41 -10.68
C PRO A 79 10.43 7.68 -9.18
N ASP A 80 11.49 8.12 -8.52
CA ASP A 80 11.50 8.36 -7.07
C ASP A 80 10.64 9.60 -6.76
N GLU A 81 10.84 10.68 -7.52
CA GLU A 81 10.00 11.89 -7.40
C GLU A 81 8.52 11.58 -7.70
N ALA A 82 8.25 10.76 -8.71
CA ALA A 82 6.89 10.37 -9.06
C ALA A 82 6.22 9.53 -7.97
N PHE A 83 6.97 8.64 -7.30
CA PHE A 83 6.45 7.84 -6.19
C PHE A 83 6.08 8.73 -5.00
N GLU A 84 6.96 9.64 -4.59
CA GLU A 84 6.69 10.60 -3.50
C GLU A 84 5.48 11.49 -3.83
N ALA A 85 5.41 12.02 -5.06
CA ALA A 85 4.27 12.82 -5.50
C ALA A 85 2.95 12.03 -5.49
N MET A 86 2.99 10.73 -5.79
CA MET A 86 1.83 9.83 -5.69
C MET A 86 1.40 9.65 -4.23
N LEU A 87 2.33 9.48 -3.29
CA LEU A 87 2.01 9.40 -1.86
C LEU A 87 1.32 10.67 -1.36
N ASP A 88 1.85 11.83 -1.73
CA ASP A 88 1.25 13.12 -1.38
C ASP A 88 -0.16 13.26 -1.94
N ALA A 89 -0.36 12.92 -3.22
CA ALA A 89 -1.67 12.95 -3.87
C ALA A 89 -2.67 11.99 -3.21
N LEU A 90 -2.22 10.77 -2.88
CA LEU A 90 -3.02 9.74 -2.22
C LEU A 90 -3.47 10.21 -0.83
N LEU A 91 -2.53 10.68 -0.01
CA LEU A 91 -2.82 11.15 1.34
C LEU A 91 -3.69 12.39 1.33
N ALA A 92 -3.47 13.34 0.41
CA ALA A 92 -4.33 14.50 0.22
C ALA A 92 -5.76 14.09 -0.17
N GLY A 93 -5.91 13.13 -1.08
CA GLY A 93 -7.22 12.61 -1.50
C GLY A 93 -7.95 11.84 -0.39
N MET A 94 -7.21 11.23 0.54
CA MET A 94 -7.76 10.54 1.71
C MET A 94 -8.08 11.46 2.88
N GLN A 95 -7.65 12.73 2.85
CA GLN A 95 -8.10 13.68 3.87
C GLN A 95 -9.60 13.90 3.70
N VAL A 96 -10.37 13.45 4.70
CA VAL A 96 -11.78 13.79 4.77
C VAL A 96 -11.87 15.24 5.19
N GLY A 97 -11.86 16.15 4.21
CA GLY A 97 -12.25 17.53 4.45
C GLY A 97 -13.62 17.55 5.10
N ALA A 98 -13.86 18.50 6.02
CA ALA A 98 -15.20 18.81 6.48
C ALA A 98 -16.04 19.28 5.27
N ARG A 99 -16.53 18.34 4.45
CA ARG A 99 -17.57 18.63 3.48
C ARG A 99 -18.78 18.98 4.31
N GLY A 100 -19.00 20.30 4.42
CA GLY A 100 -20.17 20.87 5.06
C GLY A 100 -21.41 20.11 4.63
N ARG A 101 -22.07 19.52 5.60
CA ARG A 101 -23.49 19.26 5.54
C ARG A 101 -24.21 20.46 6.14
#